data_AF-A0A9R0T9Q7-F1
#
_entry.id   AF-A0A9R0T9Q7-F1
#
_cell.length_a   1.000
_cell.length_b   1.000
_cell.length_c   1.000
_cell.angle_alpha   90.00
_cell.angle_beta   90.00
_cell.angle_gamma   90.00
#
_symmetry.space_group_name_H-M   'P 1'
#
loop_
_entity.id
_entity.type
_entity.pdbx_description
1 polymer ?
#
loop_
_entity_poly.entity_id
_entity_poly.type
_entity_poly.pdbx_seq_one_letter_code
_entity_poly.pdbx_strand_id
1 'polypeptide(L)'
;MQLPDSMKHSQADLYLETYQVLDLEMSRLREIQRWQASAASKLAADMQRFSRPERLVNGPTVTHFWSMLKLLDVLLQLDHLKNAKASIPNDFSWYKRTFTQVSTQWQDTDTMREELDDLQIFLSTRWAILLNLHAEMFRTNTVEDILQVLIVFCVESLELDFALLFPERHTLLRVLPVLVVLATSSEKESESLYKRVKINRLLNIFKNDPVIPAFPDLHLSPAAMLKELSSYFQNFSSQIRLLTLPAPHEIPPRELQDYQRHYLILNHMGTIRAEHDDFSIRFASAMNQMITLKSSDGADNDWSRDIKGNMYDTVVEGFQLLSRWTGRIWEQCAWKFSRPCKEPPMSDSHQDSATFFDYEKVVRWNYTAEERRALLELIGYIKSIGLMMQHCDTLVSEALWETIHMEVQDFVQDKLDTMLRTTFRKKKDLSRILSDMRTLSADWMANTSKADPEQHLLHQETEEMRQSTFYPRPVAPTAAQIHCLQFLICELVSGGNLRKPGGLFGNSSSGIPVEDLKQLETFFYKLSFFLHILDFTATIGTLTDLGFLWFREFYLESSRVIQVQHFTFLCEV
;
A
#
# COMPACT_ATOMS: atom_id res chain seq x y z
N MET A 1 -9.23 55.02 21.67
CA MET A 1 -7.91 55.65 21.88
C MET A 1 -7.12 55.43 20.60
N GLN A 2 -6.88 56.47 19.80
CA GLN A 2 -6.15 56.36 18.53
C GLN A 2 -4.66 56.09 18.82
N LEU A 3 -4.08 55.11 18.13
CA LEU A 3 -2.64 54.81 18.20
C LEU A 3 -1.82 56.01 17.68
N PRO A 4 -0.62 56.28 18.23
CA PRO A 4 0.31 57.30 17.73
C PRO A 4 0.68 57.08 16.25
N ASP A 5 0.90 58.14 15.48
CA ASP A 5 1.14 58.02 14.03
C ASP A 5 2.42 57.26 13.68
N SER A 6 3.44 57.26 14.54
CA SER A 6 4.64 56.41 14.38
C SER A 6 4.34 54.91 14.52
N MET A 7 3.40 54.55 15.39
CA MET A 7 2.93 53.15 15.54
C MET A 7 2.04 52.73 14.36
N LYS A 8 1.33 53.66 13.72
CA LYS A 8 0.52 53.36 12.51
C LYS A 8 1.38 53.04 11.29
N HIS A 9 2.47 53.77 11.07
CA HIS A 9 3.41 53.47 9.98
C HIS A 9 4.09 52.12 10.21
N SER A 10 4.60 51.88 11.42
CA SER A 10 5.16 50.57 11.81
C SER A 10 4.14 49.42 11.70
N GLN A 11 2.86 49.69 11.94
CA GLN A 11 1.79 48.71 11.77
C GLN A 11 1.48 48.40 10.31
N ALA A 12 1.49 49.41 9.42
CA ALA A 12 1.28 49.22 7.98
C ALA A 12 2.44 48.41 7.36
N ASP A 13 3.67 48.73 7.74
CA ASP A 13 4.86 47.99 7.32
C ASP A 13 4.81 46.54 7.81
N LEU A 14 4.44 46.31 9.08
CA LEU A 14 4.26 44.97 9.63
C LEU A 14 3.18 44.17 8.89
N TYR A 15 2.06 44.80 8.51
CA TYR A 15 1.02 44.12 7.71
C TYR A 15 1.51 43.76 6.31
N LEU A 16 2.31 44.63 5.69
CA LEU A 16 2.89 44.36 4.38
C LEU A 16 3.91 43.22 4.43
N GLU A 17 4.83 43.23 5.40
CA GLU A 17 5.79 42.14 5.59
C GLU A 17 5.10 40.81 5.92
N THR A 18 4.11 40.84 6.82
CA THR A 18 3.32 39.65 7.18
C THR A 18 2.59 39.09 5.96
N TYR A 19 2.00 39.97 5.15
CA TYR A 19 1.34 39.57 3.90
C TYR A 19 2.33 38.92 2.94
N GLN A 20 3.51 39.51 2.72
CA GLN A 20 4.51 38.99 1.78
C GLN A 20 5.04 37.59 2.19
N VAL A 21 5.27 37.37 3.48
CA VAL A 21 5.68 36.06 4.00
C VAL A 21 4.57 35.04 3.81
N LEU A 22 3.34 35.38 4.16
CA LEU A 22 2.21 34.46 4.08
C LEU A 22 1.76 34.21 2.63
N ASP A 23 1.89 35.16 1.71
CA ASP A 23 1.47 34.97 0.31
C ASP A 23 2.23 33.83 -0.38
N LEU A 24 3.53 33.70 -0.07
CA LEU A 24 4.34 32.58 -0.57
C LEU A 24 3.78 31.23 -0.10
N GLU A 25 3.44 31.12 1.17
CA GLU A 25 2.88 29.89 1.74
C GLU A 25 1.43 29.63 1.26
N MET A 26 0.62 30.68 1.11
CA MET A 26 -0.71 30.57 0.50
C MET A 26 -0.64 30.15 -0.96
N SER A 27 0.40 30.57 -1.69
CA SER A 27 0.64 30.08 -3.06
C SER A 27 0.85 28.57 -3.09
N ARG A 28 1.61 28.01 -2.14
CA ARG A 28 1.79 26.55 -2.01
C ARG A 28 0.47 25.84 -1.70
N LEU A 29 -0.38 26.41 -0.83
CA LEU A 29 -1.70 25.84 -0.55
C LEU A 29 -2.61 25.87 -1.78
N ARG A 30 -2.58 26.95 -2.58
CA ARG A 30 -3.28 27.03 -3.88
C ARG A 30 -2.75 25.98 -4.85
N GLU A 31 -1.44 25.74 -4.90
CA GLU A 31 -0.84 24.68 -5.72
C GLU A 31 -1.32 23.29 -5.29
N ILE A 32 -1.38 23.01 -3.98
CA ILE A 32 -1.94 21.74 -3.46
C ILE A 32 -3.41 21.60 -3.86
N GLN A 33 -4.21 22.66 -3.72
CA GLN A 33 -5.63 22.66 -4.10
C GLN A 33 -5.82 22.39 -5.60
N ARG A 34 -5.01 23.00 -6.47
CA ARG A 34 -5.04 22.75 -7.93
C ARG A 34 -4.53 21.35 -8.28
N TRP A 35 -3.46 20.90 -7.63
CA TRP A 35 -2.86 19.60 -7.86
C TRP A 35 -3.84 18.48 -7.51
N GLN A 36 -4.47 18.54 -6.32
CA GLN A 36 -5.43 17.51 -5.92
C GLN A 36 -6.65 17.49 -6.86
N ALA A 37 -7.09 18.65 -7.36
CA ALA A 37 -8.19 18.71 -8.32
C ALA A 37 -7.83 18.06 -9.65
N SER A 38 -6.63 18.32 -10.17
CA SER A 38 -6.12 17.67 -11.38
C SER A 38 -5.94 16.16 -11.18
N ALA A 39 -5.42 15.74 -10.03
CA ALA A 39 -5.23 14.33 -9.69
C ALA A 39 -6.58 13.59 -9.59
N ALA A 40 -7.57 14.18 -8.90
CA ALA A 40 -8.92 13.65 -8.78
C ALA A 40 -9.61 13.50 -10.14
N SER A 41 -9.52 14.53 -11.00
CA SER A 41 -10.11 14.49 -12.35
C SER A 41 -9.48 13.41 -13.23
N LYS A 42 -8.14 13.26 -13.19
CA LYS A 42 -7.42 12.20 -13.91
C LYS A 42 -7.80 10.81 -13.40
N LEU A 43 -7.89 10.64 -12.07
CA LEU A 43 -8.28 9.37 -11.45
C LEU A 43 -9.71 8.98 -11.87
N ALA A 44 -10.65 9.92 -11.80
CA ALA A 44 -12.03 9.70 -12.24
C ALA A 44 -12.10 9.35 -13.74
N ALA A 45 -11.34 10.05 -14.59
CA ALA A 45 -11.29 9.77 -16.03
C ALA A 45 -10.73 8.38 -16.35
N ASP A 46 -9.68 7.94 -15.64
CA ASP A 46 -9.13 6.59 -15.81
C ASP A 46 -10.08 5.51 -15.28
N MET A 47 -10.72 5.73 -14.13
CA MET A 47 -11.76 4.86 -13.60
C MET A 47 -12.93 4.70 -14.59
N GLN A 48 -13.38 5.81 -15.19
CA GLN A 48 -14.41 5.79 -16.21
C GLN A 48 -13.94 5.02 -17.46
N ARG A 49 -12.70 5.26 -17.92
CA ARG A 49 -12.12 4.62 -19.10
C ARG A 49 -12.20 3.10 -19.00
N PHE A 50 -11.88 2.54 -17.83
CA PHE A 50 -11.90 1.10 -17.58
C PHE A 50 -13.27 0.53 -17.23
N SER A 51 -14.27 1.40 -17.07
CA SER A 51 -15.65 1.00 -16.85
C SER A 51 -16.46 0.90 -18.15
N ARG A 52 -15.96 1.37 -19.31
CA ARG A 52 -16.74 1.35 -20.57
C ARG A 52 -16.84 -0.06 -21.20
N PRO A 53 -18.06 -0.54 -21.54
CA PRO A 53 -18.27 -1.88 -22.09
C PRO A 53 -17.67 -2.10 -23.50
N GLU A 54 -17.38 -1.04 -24.25
CA GLU A 54 -16.82 -1.13 -25.61
C GLU A 54 -15.29 -1.29 -25.62
N ARG A 55 -14.61 -1.01 -24.49
CA ARG A 55 -13.15 -1.13 -24.32
C ARG A 55 -12.75 -2.32 -23.45
N LEU A 56 -13.63 -3.33 -23.35
CA LEU A 56 -13.41 -4.55 -22.56
C LEU A 56 -12.28 -5.43 -23.12
N VAL A 57 -11.99 -5.31 -24.41
CA VAL A 57 -10.73 -5.80 -24.98
C VAL A 57 -9.66 -4.79 -24.57
N ASN A 58 -8.78 -5.13 -23.62
CA ASN A 58 -7.80 -4.27 -22.92
C ASN A 58 -8.29 -3.62 -21.60
N GLY A 59 -8.86 -4.43 -20.71
CA GLY A 59 -9.14 -4.02 -19.33
C GLY A 59 -7.90 -3.50 -18.57
N PRO A 60 -8.09 -2.93 -17.37
CA PRO A 60 -6.99 -2.40 -16.56
C PRO A 60 -6.00 -3.52 -16.20
N THR A 61 -4.71 -3.23 -16.32
CA THR A 61 -3.67 -4.14 -15.80
C THR A 61 -3.58 -4.04 -14.27
N VAL A 62 -2.92 -5.00 -13.64
CA VAL A 62 -2.61 -4.97 -12.20
C VAL A 62 -1.85 -3.69 -11.82
N THR A 63 -0.94 -3.23 -12.68
CA THR A 63 -0.23 -1.95 -12.52
C THR A 63 -1.19 -0.77 -12.52
N HIS A 64 -2.24 -0.78 -13.33
CA HIS A 64 -3.28 0.26 -13.31
C HIS A 64 -4.09 0.20 -12.01
N PHE A 65 -4.43 -1.00 -11.50
CA PHE A 65 -5.06 -1.13 -10.19
C PHE A 65 -4.20 -0.49 -9.10
N TRP A 66 -2.93 -0.88 -8.99
CA TRP A 66 -2.01 -0.29 -8.03
C TRP A 66 -1.83 1.22 -8.20
N SER A 67 -1.79 1.72 -9.44
CA SER A 67 -1.67 3.15 -9.71
C SER A 67 -2.89 3.94 -9.23
N MET A 68 -4.10 3.43 -9.50
CA MET A 68 -5.35 4.03 -9.01
C MET A 68 -5.42 4.01 -7.48
N LEU A 69 -5.06 2.88 -6.86
CA LEU A 69 -5.09 2.71 -5.41
C LEU A 69 -4.05 3.59 -4.70
N LYS A 70 -2.81 3.63 -5.20
CA LYS A 70 -1.75 4.49 -4.65
C LYS A 70 -2.08 5.98 -4.81
N LEU A 71 -2.67 6.39 -5.93
CA LEU A 71 -3.11 7.77 -6.11
C LEU A 71 -4.26 8.14 -5.17
N LEU A 72 -5.24 7.24 -5.00
CA LEU A 72 -6.31 7.41 -4.02
C LEU A 72 -5.77 7.51 -2.58
N ASP A 73 -4.77 6.70 -2.24
CA ASP A 73 -4.12 6.73 -0.93
C ASP A 73 -3.42 8.06 -0.66
N VAL A 74 -2.69 8.61 -1.65
CA VAL A 74 -2.07 9.93 -1.54
C VAL A 74 -3.12 11.03 -1.34
N LEU A 75 -4.22 11.00 -2.11
CA LEU A 75 -5.31 11.96 -1.93
C LEU A 75 -5.92 11.88 -0.53
N LEU A 76 -6.07 10.67 0.02
CA LEU A 76 -6.57 10.44 1.37
C LEU A 76 -5.61 10.95 2.46
N GLN A 77 -4.32 10.65 2.33
CA GLN A 77 -3.31 11.13 3.25
C GLN A 77 -3.25 12.67 3.26
N LEU A 78 -3.34 13.31 2.08
CA LEU A 78 -3.37 14.77 1.99
C LEU A 78 -4.60 15.38 2.66
N ASP A 79 -5.78 14.78 2.49
CA ASP A 79 -7.00 15.25 3.15
C ASP A 79 -6.89 15.10 4.67
N HIS A 80 -6.35 13.97 5.13
CA HIS A 80 -6.11 13.74 6.55
C HIS A 80 -5.10 14.73 7.13
N LEU A 81 -3.97 14.99 6.46
CA LEU A 81 -2.94 15.95 6.88
C LEU A 81 -3.47 17.38 6.91
N LYS A 82 -4.20 17.79 5.87
CA LYS A 82 -4.89 19.08 5.82
C LYS A 82 -5.78 19.27 7.05
N ASN A 83 -6.57 18.26 7.41
CA ASN A 83 -7.51 18.35 8.52
C ASN A 83 -6.82 18.22 9.90
N ALA A 84 -5.62 17.64 9.97
CA ALA A 84 -4.84 17.49 11.18
C ALA A 84 -4.03 18.75 11.57
N LYS A 85 -3.73 19.65 10.61
CA LYS A 85 -2.88 20.83 10.83
C LYS A 85 -3.71 22.11 11.04
N ALA A 86 -3.83 22.52 12.31
CA ALA A 86 -4.56 23.74 12.70
C ALA A 86 -3.85 25.05 12.31
N SER A 87 -2.53 25.04 12.11
CA SER A 87 -1.74 26.17 11.62
C SER A 87 -2.21 26.67 10.26
N ILE A 88 -2.56 25.77 9.34
CA ILE A 88 -3.00 26.11 7.99
C ILE A 88 -4.20 27.10 8.00
N PRO A 89 -5.35 26.81 8.63
CA PRO A 89 -6.46 27.76 8.69
C PRO A 89 -6.15 29.02 9.52
N ASN A 90 -5.24 28.94 10.50
CA ASN A 90 -4.82 30.10 11.29
C ASN A 90 -3.99 31.09 10.46
N ASP A 91 -3.00 30.60 9.73
CA ASP A 91 -2.15 31.39 8.84
C ASP A 91 -2.98 31.96 7.69
N PHE A 92 -3.90 31.17 7.14
CA PHE A 92 -4.86 31.65 6.15
C PHE A 92 -5.72 32.81 6.68
N SER A 93 -6.18 32.71 7.93
CA SER A 93 -6.96 33.78 8.58
C SER A 93 -6.14 35.05 8.76
N TRP A 94 -4.85 34.94 9.12
CA TRP A 94 -3.93 36.09 9.18
C TRP A 94 -3.66 36.69 7.80
N TYR A 95 -3.45 35.84 6.79
CA TYR A 95 -3.29 36.26 5.41
C TYR A 95 -4.51 37.06 4.91
N LYS A 96 -5.73 36.57 5.13
CA LYS A 96 -6.96 37.28 4.70
C LYS A 96 -7.11 38.65 5.38
N ARG A 97 -6.76 38.75 6.67
CA ARG A 97 -6.77 40.04 7.41
C ARG A 97 -5.74 41.02 6.86
N THR A 98 -4.51 40.57 6.66
CA THR A 98 -3.43 41.43 6.15
C THR A 98 -3.68 41.84 4.70
N PHE A 99 -4.15 40.93 3.85
CA PHE A 99 -4.61 41.20 2.48
C PHE A 99 -5.63 42.35 2.46
N THR A 100 -6.64 42.33 3.33
CA THR A 100 -7.66 43.40 3.39
C THR A 100 -7.06 44.79 3.68
N GLN A 101 -5.98 44.85 4.45
CA GLN A 101 -5.29 46.11 4.78
C GLN A 101 -4.37 46.60 3.66
N VAL A 102 -3.72 45.70 2.93
CA VAL A 102 -2.70 46.07 1.92
C VAL A 102 -3.26 46.19 0.50
N SER A 103 -4.36 45.48 0.18
CA SER A 103 -4.93 45.41 -1.17
C SER A 103 -5.79 46.60 -1.56
N THR A 104 -6.02 47.58 -0.67
CA THR A 104 -6.94 48.70 -0.92
C THR A 104 -6.56 49.54 -2.15
N GLN A 105 -5.31 49.46 -2.59
CA GLN A 105 -4.78 50.22 -3.74
C GLN A 105 -4.55 49.34 -4.99
N TRP A 106 -4.90 48.06 -4.97
CA TRP A 106 -4.58 47.10 -6.04
C TRP A 106 -5.70 46.95 -7.05
N GLN A 107 -5.35 46.79 -8.33
CA GLN A 107 -6.31 46.73 -9.44
C GLN A 107 -7.05 45.38 -9.55
N ASP A 108 -6.43 44.26 -9.16
CA ASP A 108 -7.00 42.90 -9.32
C ASP A 108 -7.64 42.33 -8.04
N THR A 109 -8.05 43.20 -7.12
CA THR A 109 -8.47 42.81 -5.77
C THR A 109 -9.68 41.85 -5.74
N ASP A 110 -10.61 41.95 -6.70
CA ASP A 110 -11.82 41.12 -6.69
C ASP A 110 -11.56 39.67 -7.08
N THR A 111 -10.72 39.42 -8.10
CA THR A 111 -10.33 38.04 -8.48
C THR A 111 -9.58 37.33 -7.35
N MET A 112 -8.68 38.05 -6.67
CA MET A 112 -7.97 37.53 -5.50
C MET A 112 -8.91 37.22 -4.33
N ARG A 113 -10.00 37.98 -4.17
CA ARG A 113 -11.03 37.68 -3.15
C ARG A 113 -11.79 36.40 -3.48
N GLU A 114 -12.15 36.18 -4.74
CA GLU A 114 -12.80 34.94 -5.17
C GLU A 114 -11.90 33.72 -4.91
N GLU A 115 -10.62 33.78 -5.31
CA GLU A 115 -9.66 32.71 -5.02
C GLU A 115 -9.48 32.45 -3.52
N LEU A 116 -9.53 33.52 -2.70
CA LEU A 116 -9.48 33.40 -1.25
C LEU A 116 -10.71 32.72 -0.68
N ASP A 117 -11.89 33.03 -1.20
CA ASP A 117 -13.13 32.40 -0.74
C ASP A 117 -13.16 30.91 -1.12
N ASP A 118 -12.70 30.54 -2.32
CA ASP A 118 -12.53 29.14 -2.73
C ASP A 118 -11.54 28.40 -1.84
N LEU A 119 -10.38 29.01 -1.53
CA LEU A 119 -9.41 28.43 -0.63
C LEU A 119 -9.96 28.29 0.79
N GLN A 120 -10.77 29.24 1.26
CA GLN A 120 -11.44 29.16 2.56
C GLN A 120 -12.40 27.96 2.62
N ILE A 121 -13.20 27.73 1.58
CA ILE A 121 -14.10 26.57 1.48
C ILE A 121 -13.29 25.28 1.51
N PHE A 122 -12.21 25.21 0.72
CA PHE A 122 -11.32 24.05 0.71
C PHE A 122 -10.77 23.76 2.11
N LEU A 123 -10.18 24.75 2.78
CA LEU A 123 -9.55 24.59 4.09
C LEU A 123 -10.55 24.21 5.20
N SER A 124 -11.75 24.80 5.19
CA SER A 124 -12.77 24.56 6.22
C SER A 124 -13.57 23.27 6.03
N THR A 125 -13.71 22.79 4.79
CA THR A 125 -14.43 21.55 4.50
C THR A 125 -13.59 20.34 4.87
N ARG A 126 -14.11 19.48 5.76
CA ARG A 126 -13.50 18.18 6.05
C ARG A 126 -13.80 17.22 4.90
N TRP A 127 -12.86 16.34 4.56
CA TRP A 127 -12.97 15.44 3.40
C TRP A 127 -13.06 16.16 2.04
N ALA A 128 -12.60 17.41 1.93
CA ALA A 128 -12.76 18.24 0.72
C ALA A 128 -12.16 17.59 -0.54
N ILE A 129 -11.01 16.91 -0.41
CA ILE A 129 -10.32 16.26 -1.54
C ILE A 129 -11.13 15.05 -1.99
N LEU A 130 -11.60 14.23 -1.04
CA LEU A 130 -12.44 13.08 -1.37
C LEU A 130 -13.79 13.47 -1.97
N LEU A 131 -14.43 14.53 -1.45
CA LEU A 131 -15.67 15.06 -1.99
C LEU A 131 -15.50 15.60 -3.41
N ASN A 132 -14.34 16.23 -3.70
CA ASN A 132 -13.99 16.65 -5.05
C ASN A 132 -13.81 15.44 -5.99
N LEU A 133 -13.12 14.39 -5.56
CA LEU A 133 -13.01 13.14 -6.33
C LEU A 133 -14.39 12.53 -6.62
N HIS A 134 -15.27 12.48 -5.62
CA HIS A 134 -16.64 12.00 -5.81
C HIS A 134 -17.41 12.86 -6.83
N ALA A 135 -17.26 14.19 -6.80
CA ALA A 135 -17.86 15.07 -7.78
C ALA A 135 -17.35 14.80 -9.20
N GLU A 136 -16.04 14.63 -9.40
CA GLU A 136 -15.44 14.29 -10.70
C GLU A 136 -15.92 12.93 -11.22
N MET A 137 -16.00 11.93 -10.33
CA MET A 137 -16.56 10.61 -10.64
C MET A 137 -18.03 10.71 -11.08
N PHE A 138 -18.83 11.49 -10.39
CA PHE A 138 -20.23 11.73 -10.75
C PHE A 138 -20.36 12.43 -12.13
N ARG A 139 -19.50 13.40 -12.43
CA ARG A 139 -19.47 14.09 -13.74
C ARG A 139 -19.15 13.15 -14.89
N THR A 140 -18.21 12.24 -14.70
CA THR A 140 -17.85 11.26 -15.72
C THR A 140 -18.95 10.21 -15.91
N ASN A 141 -19.70 9.87 -14.87
CA ASN A 141 -20.69 8.78 -14.85
C ASN A 141 -20.05 7.41 -15.12
N THR A 142 -20.70 6.30 -14.78
CA THR A 142 -20.24 4.93 -15.08
C THR A 142 -18.88 4.55 -14.47
N VAL A 143 -18.68 4.73 -13.16
CA VAL A 143 -17.44 4.32 -12.45
C VAL A 143 -17.62 3.14 -11.48
N GLU A 144 -18.86 2.71 -11.23
CA GLU A 144 -19.19 1.71 -10.21
C GLU A 144 -18.54 0.35 -10.45
N ASP A 145 -18.41 -0.05 -11.73
CA ASP A 145 -17.82 -1.33 -12.10
C ASP A 145 -16.35 -1.42 -11.68
N ILE A 146 -15.55 -0.38 -11.95
CA ILE A 146 -14.13 -0.39 -11.57
C ILE A 146 -13.96 -0.30 -10.06
N LEU A 147 -14.83 0.43 -9.35
CA LEU A 147 -14.77 0.48 -7.87
C LEU A 147 -14.98 -0.92 -7.27
N GLN A 148 -15.97 -1.66 -7.76
CA GLN A 148 -16.22 -3.04 -7.31
C GLN A 148 -15.02 -3.96 -7.61
N VAL A 149 -14.38 -3.81 -8.77
CA VAL A 149 -13.17 -4.57 -9.14
C VAL A 149 -12.00 -4.23 -8.21
N LEU A 150 -11.79 -2.95 -7.92
CA LEU A 150 -10.75 -2.50 -6.98
C LEU A 150 -11.00 -3.03 -5.57
N ILE A 151 -12.25 -3.05 -5.09
CA ILE A 151 -12.59 -3.64 -3.78
C ILE A 151 -12.29 -5.14 -3.76
N VAL A 152 -12.64 -5.88 -4.80
CA VAL A 152 -12.30 -7.31 -4.92
C VAL A 152 -10.78 -7.49 -4.85
N PHE A 153 -10.03 -6.74 -5.65
CA PHE A 153 -8.56 -6.79 -5.66
C PHE A 153 -7.96 -6.49 -4.28
N CYS A 154 -8.42 -5.44 -3.59
CA CYS A 154 -7.97 -5.10 -2.24
C CYS A 154 -8.23 -6.25 -1.25
N VAL A 155 -9.46 -6.80 -1.25
CA VAL A 155 -9.87 -7.84 -0.30
C VAL A 155 -9.11 -9.14 -0.53
N GLU A 156 -8.94 -9.56 -1.79
CA GLU A 156 -8.20 -10.79 -2.11
C GLU A 156 -6.71 -10.64 -1.79
N SER A 157 -6.11 -9.50 -2.13
CA SER A 157 -4.71 -9.24 -1.82
C SER A 157 -4.45 -9.25 -0.30
N LEU A 158 -5.34 -8.63 0.48
CA LEU A 158 -5.25 -8.58 1.95
C LEU A 158 -5.46 -9.95 2.61
N GLU A 159 -6.23 -10.85 2.01
CA GLU A 159 -6.48 -12.19 2.56
C GLU A 159 -5.40 -13.22 2.19
N LEU A 160 -4.69 -13.01 1.07
CA LEU A 160 -3.59 -13.89 0.65
C LEU A 160 -2.30 -13.65 1.42
N ASP A 161 -2.02 -12.40 1.83
CA ASP A 161 -0.96 -11.91 2.73
C ASP A 161 0.51 -12.22 2.35
N PHE A 162 0.84 -13.38 1.75
CA PHE A 162 2.21 -13.81 1.47
C PHE A 162 2.95 -13.00 0.39
N ALA A 163 2.20 -12.28 -0.45
CA ALA A 163 2.73 -11.54 -1.60
C ALA A 163 2.82 -10.03 -1.37
N LEU A 164 2.35 -9.52 -0.23
CA LEU A 164 2.33 -8.09 0.05
C LEU A 164 3.47 -7.68 1.00
N LEU A 165 4.13 -6.59 0.67
CA LEU A 165 4.98 -5.90 1.64
C LEU A 165 4.13 -4.93 2.49
N PHE A 166 4.61 -4.58 3.70
CA PHE A 166 3.87 -3.75 4.64
C PHE A 166 3.37 -2.41 4.05
N PRO A 167 4.10 -1.70 3.15
CA PRO A 167 3.61 -0.44 2.59
C PRO A 167 2.37 -0.66 1.72
N GLU A 168 2.35 -1.77 0.99
CA GLU A 168 1.24 -2.18 0.13
C GLU A 168 0.04 -2.59 0.98
N ARG A 169 0.26 -3.42 2.01
CA ARG A 169 -0.76 -3.77 2.99
C ARG A 169 -1.41 -2.53 3.59
N HIS A 170 -0.62 -1.59 4.10
CA HIS A 170 -1.14 -0.36 4.70
C HIS A 170 -1.89 0.51 3.69
N THR A 171 -1.42 0.60 2.44
CA THR A 171 -2.12 1.30 1.35
C THR A 171 -3.53 0.71 1.16
N LEU A 172 -3.64 -0.61 1.01
CA LEU A 172 -4.91 -1.29 0.80
C LEU A 172 -5.87 -1.08 1.98
N LEU A 173 -5.37 -1.16 3.22
CA LEU A 173 -6.16 -0.94 4.43
C LEU A 173 -6.71 0.50 4.52
N ARG A 174 -5.95 1.50 4.07
CA ARG A 174 -6.40 2.92 4.08
C ARG A 174 -7.46 3.21 3.02
N VAL A 175 -7.30 2.68 1.82
CA VAL A 175 -8.20 3.00 0.69
C VAL A 175 -9.50 2.19 0.71
N LEU A 176 -9.48 0.97 1.25
CA LEU A 176 -10.63 0.06 1.23
C LEU A 176 -11.92 0.65 1.85
N PRO A 177 -11.90 1.30 3.03
CA PRO A 177 -13.09 1.93 3.60
C PRO A 177 -13.72 2.96 2.65
N VAL A 178 -12.88 3.74 1.97
CA VAL A 178 -13.31 4.82 1.08
C VAL A 178 -13.88 4.27 -0.21
N LEU A 179 -13.24 3.25 -0.79
CA LEU A 179 -13.79 2.56 -1.96
C LEU A 179 -15.17 1.98 -1.67
N VAL A 180 -15.38 1.37 -0.50
CA VAL A 180 -16.69 0.84 -0.10
C VAL A 180 -17.74 1.95 -0.01
N VAL A 181 -17.40 3.10 0.58
CA VAL A 181 -18.31 4.26 0.61
C VAL A 181 -18.65 4.73 -0.81
N LEU A 182 -17.64 4.92 -1.66
CA LEU A 182 -17.84 5.38 -3.05
C LEU A 182 -18.67 4.40 -3.89
N ALA A 183 -18.49 3.09 -3.70
CA ALA A 183 -19.20 2.03 -4.45
C ALA A 183 -20.64 1.79 -3.94
N THR A 184 -21.08 2.47 -2.88
CA THR A 184 -22.43 2.35 -2.30
C THR A 184 -23.26 3.61 -2.60
N SER A 185 -23.13 4.10 -3.83
CA SER A 185 -23.84 5.27 -4.33
C SER A 185 -25.35 5.06 -4.47
N SER A 186 -25.85 3.82 -4.43
CA SER A 186 -27.28 3.48 -4.38
C SER A 186 -27.52 2.10 -3.74
N GLU A 187 -28.78 1.77 -3.42
CA GLU A 187 -29.15 0.43 -2.92
C GLU A 187 -28.80 -0.68 -3.93
N LYS A 188 -29.05 -0.43 -5.23
CA LYS A 188 -28.72 -1.36 -6.31
C LYS A 188 -27.21 -1.64 -6.40
N GLU A 189 -26.39 -0.60 -6.31
CA GLU A 189 -24.93 -0.76 -6.36
C GLU A 189 -24.40 -1.46 -5.10
N SER A 190 -25.00 -1.17 -3.94
CA SER A 190 -24.69 -1.87 -2.69
C SER A 190 -24.99 -3.37 -2.79
N GLU A 191 -26.15 -3.76 -3.32
CA GLU A 191 -26.47 -5.17 -3.57
C GLU A 191 -25.52 -5.82 -4.57
N SER A 192 -25.14 -5.11 -5.63
CA SER A 192 -24.16 -5.59 -6.62
C SER A 192 -22.81 -5.85 -5.97
N LEU A 193 -22.30 -4.90 -5.19
CA LEU A 193 -21.05 -5.02 -4.45
C LEU A 193 -21.07 -6.26 -3.54
N TYR A 194 -22.13 -6.41 -2.73
CA TYR A 194 -22.19 -7.51 -1.76
C TYR A 194 -22.43 -8.90 -2.38
N LYS A 195 -22.92 -8.96 -3.63
CA LYS A 195 -22.92 -10.20 -4.43
C LYS A 195 -21.51 -10.60 -4.87
N ARG A 196 -20.60 -9.64 -5.09
CA ARG A 196 -19.19 -9.91 -5.44
C ARG A 196 -18.32 -10.16 -4.22
N VAL A 197 -18.43 -9.30 -3.21
CA VAL A 197 -17.67 -9.38 -1.96
C VAL A 197 -18.61 -9.51 -0.79
N LYS A 198 -18.62 -10.66 -0.15
CA LYS A 198 -19.43 -10.88 1.07
C LYS A 198 -19.05 -9.82 2.10
N ILE A 199 -20.05 -9.08 2.60
CA ILE A 199 -19.87 -8.05 3.64
C ILE A 199 -19.10 -8.55 4.88
N ASN A 200 -19.21 -9.84 5.23
CA ASN A 200 -18.46 -10.42 6.34
C ASN A 200 -16.94 -10.39 6.13
N ARG A 201 -16.44 -10.51 4.88
CA ARG A 201 -15.01 -10.36 4.57
C ARG A 201 -14.54 -8.94 4.88
N LEU A 202 -15.30 -7.93 4.44
CA LEU A 202 -15.03 -6.52 4.76
C LEU A 202 -15.05 -6.26 6.27
N LEU A 203 -16.07 -6.77 6.96
CA LEU A 203 -16.18 -6.64 8.43
C LEU A 203 -14.98 -7.29 9.13
N ASN A 204 -14.51 -8.45 8.68
CA ASN A 204 -13.36 -9.12 9.27
C ASN A 204 -12.08 -8.29 9.06
N ILE A 205 -11.85 -7.76 7.87
CA ILE A 205 -10.69 -6.89 7.59
C ILE A 205 -10.71 -5.67 8.51
N PHE A 206 -11.82 -4.92 8.55
CA PHE A 206 -11.90 -3.71 9.39
C PHE A 206 -11.87 -4.00 10.89
N LYS A 207 -12.27 -5.21 11.31
CA LYS A 207 -12.15 -5.64 12.71
C LYS A 207 -10.74 -6.11 13.05
N ASN A 208 -10.01 -6.72 12.13
CA ASN A 208 -8.65 -7.18 12.40
C ASN A 208 -7.69 -5.99 12.54
N ASP A 209 -7.91 -4.94 11.74
CA ASP A 209 -7.09 -3.74 11.70
C ASP A 209 -7.90 -2.48 12.11
N PRO A 210 -8.35 -2.35 13.38
CA PRO A 210 -9.19 -1.22 13.81
C PRO A 210 -8.46 0.13 13.82
N VAL A 211 -7.13 0.09 13.87
CA VAL A 211 -6.24 1.25 13.82
C VAL A 211 -5.13 0.96 12.83
N ILE A 212 -4.94 1.86 11.86
CA ILE A 212 -3.99 1.68 10.76
C ILE A 212 -3.02 2.87 10.68
N PRO A 213 -1.75 2.63 10.35
CA PRO A 213 -0.79 3.70 10.10
C PRO A 213 -1.22 4.61 8.95
N ALA A 214 -1.23 5.93 9.17
CA ALA A 214 -1.65 6.91 8.16
C ALA A 214 -0.47 7.68 7.60
N PHE A 215 0.25 8.36 8.48
CA PHE A 215 1.44 9.18 8.24
C PHE A 215 2.26 9.10 9.55
N PRO A 216 3.60 9.23 9.58
CA PRO A 216 4.46 8.97 10.75
C PRO A 216 3.84 9.03 12.16
N ASP A 217 3.30 10.17 12.57
CA ASP A 217 2.72 10.42 13.90
C ASP A 217 1.19 10.53 13.89
N LEU A 218 0.55 10.01 12.84
CA LEU A 218 -0.89 9.99 12.60
C LEU A 218 -1.39 8.58 12.33
N HIS A 219 -2.62 8.32 12.73
CA HIS A 219 -3.30 7.06 12.52
C HIS A 219 -4.70 7.30 11.95
N LEU A 220 -5.21 6.31 11.23
CA LEU A 220 -6.59 6.25 10.77
C LEU A 220 -7.31 5.10 11.47
N SER A 221 -8.63 5.18 11.50
CA SER A 221 -9.47 4.06 11.90
C SER A 221 -10.53 3.82 10.84
N PRO A 222 -10.57 2.63 10.22
CA PRO A 222 -11.60 2.29 9.24
C PRO A 222 -13.02 2.58 9.75
N ALA A 223 -13.34 2.17 10.98
CA ALA A 223 -14.66 2.41 11.57
C ALA A 223 -14.98 3.90 11.74
N ALA A 224 -14.00 4.72 12.17
CA ALA A 224 -14.19 6.16 12.31
C ALA A 224 -14.39 6.84 10.95
N MET A 225 -13.59 6.45 9.94
CA MET A 225 -13.73 6.96 8.56
C MET A 225 -15.12 6.68 8.00
N LEU A 226 -15.62 5.44 8.12
CA LEU A 226 -16.95 5.07 7.63
C LEU A 226 -18.05 5.89 8.32
N LYS A 227 -17.95 6.10 9.64
CA LYS A 227 -18.91 6.91 10.40
C LYS A 227 -18.89 8.38 9.98
N GLU A 228 -17.72 8.99 9.85
CA GLU A 228 -17.61 10.38 9.41
C GLU A 228 -18.16 10.58 7.99
N LEU A 229 -17.79 9.68 7.07
CA LEU A 229 -18.23 9.72 5.68
C LEU A 229 -19.74 9.49 5.53
N SER A 230 -20.38 8.76 6.44
CA SER A 230 -21.85 8.56 6.39
C SER A 230 -22.66 9.86 6.41
N SER A 231 -22.10 10.95 6.96
CA SER A 231 -22.74 12.28 6.96
C SER A 231 -22.72 12.98 5.61
N TYR A 232 -21.77 12.62 4.73
CA TYR A 232 -21.62 13.18 3.38
C TYR A 232 -22.25 12.30 2.31
N PHE A 233 -22.34 10.99 2.54
CA PHE A 233 -22.82 9.99 1.59
C PHE A 233 -24.14 9.37 2.07
N GLN A 234 -25.26 10.02 1.72
CA GLN A 234 -26.60 9.65 2.20
C GLN A 234 -27.00 8.20 1.85
N ASN A 235 -26.55 7.66 0.73
CA ASN A 235 -26.85 6.27 0.36
C ASN A 235 -26.06 5.27 1.21
N PHE A 236 -24.84 5.63 1.62
CA PHE A 236 -24.02 4.82 2.54
C PHE A 236 -24.54 4.86 3.98
N SER A 237 -25.28 5.89 4.40
CA SER A 237 -25.81 5.97 5.77
C SER A 237 -26.79 4.83 6.11
N SER A 238 -27.30 4.13 5.09
CA SER A 238 -28.13 2.92 5.25
C SER A 238 -27.33 1.66 5.65
N GLN A 239 -26.00 1.68 5.56
CA GLN A 239 -25.11 0.53 5.79
C GLN A 239 -24.84 0.29 7.28
N ILE A 240 -25.90 0.04 8.05
CA ILE A 240 -25.86 -0.06 9.53
C ILE A 240 -24.77 -1.03 10.02
N ARG A 241 -24.62 -2.20 9.38
CA ARG A 241 -23.65 -3.22 9.81
C ARG A 241 -22.20 -2.72 9.80
N LEU A 242 -21.83 -1.89 8.82
CA LEU A 242 -20.51 -1.27 8.73
C LEU A 242 -20.38 -0.12 9.72
N LEU A 243 -21.45 0.66 9.90
CA LEU A 243 -21.48 1.81 10.83
C LEU A 243 -21.51 1.40 12.31
N THR A 244 -21.93 0.17 12.62
CA THR A 244 -21.89 -0.40 13.99
C THR A 244 -20.51 -0.90 14.42
N LEU A 245 -19.51 -0.85 13.54
CA LEU A 245 -18.14 -1.20 13.92
C LEU A 245 -17.64 -0.23 15.03
N PRO A 246 -17.01 -0.76 16.10
CA PRO A 246 -16.52 0.07 17.18
C PRO A 246 -15.37 0.93 16.67
N ALA A 247 -15.47 2.25 16.88
CA ALA A 247 -14.32 3.13 16.75
C ALA A 247 -13.30 2.82 17.87
N PRO A 248 -12.02 3.22 17.78
CA PRO A 248 -10.98 2.79 18.71
C PRO A 248 -11.29 3.07 20.19
N HIS A 249 -12.01 4.16 20.47
CA HIS A 249 -12.44 4.57 21.80
C HIS A 249 -13.71 3.85 22.30
N GLU A 250 -14.44 3.16 21.42
CA GLU A 250 -15.65 2.40 21.71
C GLU A 250 -15.38 0.90 21.89
N ILE A 251 -14.15 0.44 21.61
CA ILE A 251 -13.77 -0.98 21.69
C ILE A 251 -13.97 -1.48 23.14
N PRO A 252 -14.74 -2.56 23.35
CA PRO A 252 -14.98 -3.12 24.68
C PRO A 252 -13.69 -3.58 25.38
N PRO A 253 -13.61 -3.54 26.72
CA PRO A 253 -12.41 -3.93 27.46
C PRO A 253 -11.91 -5.36 27.19
N ARG A 254 -12.83 -6.29 26.88
CA ARG A 254 -12.48 -7.68 26.56
C ARG A 254 -11.74 -7.77 25.22
N GLU A 255 -12.29 -7.17 24.17
CA GLU A 255 -11.68 -7.13 22.83
C GLU A 255 -10.38 -6.33 22.85
N LEU A 256 -10.30 -5.30 23.70
CA LEU A 256 -9.11 -4.49 23.88
C LEU A 256 -7.87 -5.32 24.25
N GLN A 257 -8.05 -6.34 25.09
CA GLN A 257 -6.95 -7.21 25.50
C GLN A 257 -6.43 -8.05 24.33
N ASP A 258 -7.33 -8.52 23.46
CA ASP A 258 -6.97 -9.29 22.26
C ASP A 258 -6.23 -8.40 21.25
N TYR A 259 -6.67 -7.15 21.06
CA TYR A 259 -5.94 -6.19 20.23
C TYR A 259 -4.59 -5.81 20.83
N GLN A 260 -4.46 -5.64 22.15
CA GLN A 260 -3.16 -5.43 22.78
C GLN A 260 -2.21 -6.60 22.54
N ARG A 261 -2.72 -7.85 22.60
CA ARG A 261 -1.93 -9.03 22.23
C ARG A 261 -1.47 -8.98 20.79
N HIS A 262 -2.33 -8.51 19.89
CA HIS A 262 -2.04 -8.39 18.47
C HIS A 262 -1.02 -7.29 18.15
N TYR A 263 -1.23 -6.06 18.62
CA TYR A 263 -0.43 -4.88 18.25
C TYR A 263 0.89 -4.75 19.01
N LEU A 264 0.99 -5.25 20.25
CA LEU A 264 2.19 -5.04 21.05
C LEU A 264 3.28 -6.05 20.68
N ILE A 265 4.40 -5.54 20.18
CA ILE A 265 5.63 -6.25 19.80
C ILE A 265 6.10 -7.20 20.90
N LEU A 266 5.95 -6.80 22.17
CA LEU A 266 6.33 -7.60 23.34
C LEU A 266 5.75 -9.02 23.28
N ASN A 267 4.51 -9.17 22.81
CA ASN A 267 3.83 -10.48 22.74
C ASN A 267 4.33 -11.37 21.61
N HIS A 268 5.05 -10.82 20.64
CA HIS A 268 5.60 -11.53 19.49
C HIS A 268 7.09 -11.80 19.61
N MET A 269 7.74 -11.24 20.64
CA MET A 269 9.20 -11.22 20.73
C MET A 269 9.82 -12.62 20.83
N GLY A 270 9.12 -13.59 21.41
CA GLY A 270 9.57 -14.98 21.44
C GLY A 270 9.72 -15.57 20.03
N THR A 271 8.71 -15.35 19.17
CA THR A 271 8.73 -15.80 17.78
C THR A 271 9.75 -15.00 16.97
N ILE A 272 9.80 -13.68 17.13
CA ILE A 272 10.73 -12.80 16.41
C ILE A 272 12.18 -13.21 16.66
N ARG A 273 12.57 -13.47 17.91
CA ARG A 273 13.92 -13.95 18.25
C ARG A 273 14.27 -15.26 17.56
N ALA A 274 13.34 -16.22 17.61
CA ALA A 274 13.54 -17.52 16.97
C ALA A 274 13.65 -17.39 15.43
N GLU A 275 12.77 -16.59 14.82
CA GLU A 275 12.82 -16.28 13.39
C GLU A 275 14.14 -15.60 13.01
N HIS A 276 14.59 -14.61 13.80
CA HIS A 276 15.85 -13.91 13.57
C HIS A 276 17.07 -14.84 13.62
N ASP A 277 17.18 -15.65 14.67
CA ASP A 277 18.33 -16.53 14.89
C ASP A 277 18.40 -17.62 13.80
N ASP A 278 17.26 -18.24 13.51
CA ASP A 278 17.15 -19.26 12.46
C ASP A 278 17.49 -18.67 11.07
N PHE A 279 16.88 -17.52 10.73
CA PHE A 279 17.15 -16.84 9.47
C PHE A 279 18.62 -16.44 9.34
N SER A 280 19.22 -15.86 10.39
CA SER A 280 20.62 -15.41 10.37
C SER A 280 21.57 -16.57 10.07
N ILE A 281 21.34 -17.72 10.69
CA ILE A 281 22.15 -18.94 10.48
C ILE A 281 21.95 -19.47 9.06
N ARG A 282 20.70 -19.60 8.60
CA ARG A 282 20.39 -20.11 7.26
C ARG A 282 20.92 -19.19 6.17
N PHE A 283 20.78 -17.88 6.34
CA PHE A 283 21.30 -16.89 5.41
C PHE A 283 22.82 -16.94 5.32
N ALA A 284 23.52 -16.99 6.46
CA ALA A 284 24.98 -17.12 6.47
C ALA A 284 25.45 -18.43 5.80
N SER A 285 24.74 -19.54 6.04
CA SER A 285 25.01 -20.83 5.40
C SER A 285 24.80 -20.77 3.88
N ALA A 286 23.66 -20.24 3.43
CA ALA A 286 23.34 -20.08 2.01
C ALA A 286 24.37 -19.18 1.32
N MET A 287 24.81 -18.10 1.98
CA MET A 287 25.87 -17.22 1.47
C MET A 287 27.21 -17.94 1.31
N ASN A 288 27.61 -18.76 2.28
CA ASN A 288 28.84 -19.55 2.17
C ASN A 288 28.77 -20.56 1.02
N GLN A 289 27.61 -21.19 0.80
CA GLN A 289 27.38 -22.08 -0.34
C GLN A 289 27.47 -21.33 -1.67
N MET A 290 26.88 -20.13 -1.76
CA MET A 290 26.98 -19.26 -2.93
C MET A 290 28.43 -18.87 -3.26
N ILE A 291 29.23 -18.52 -2.25
CA ILE A 291 30.65 -18.20 -2.43
C ILE A 291 31.43 -19.43 -2.91
N THR A 292 31.16 -20.59 -2.32
CA THR A 292 31.79 -21.87 -2.71
C THR A 292 31.46 -22.21 -4.17
N LEU A 293 30.19 -22.06 -4.55
CA LEU A 293 29.72 -22.30 -5.92
C LEU A 293 30.47 -21.41 -6.93
N LYS A 294 30.65 -20.12 -6.64
CA LYS A 294 31.41 -19.20 -7.51
C LYS A 294 32.90 -19.56 -7.65
N SER A 295 33.47 -20.22 -6.65
CA SER A 295 34.87 -20.65 -6.68
C SER A 295 35.09 -22.04 -7.30
N SER A 296 34.01 -22.80 -7.53
CA SER A 296 34.07 -24.18 -8.03
C SER A 296 33.97 -24.19 -9.56
N ASP A 297 35.06 -24.55 -10.23
CA ASP A 297 35.08 -24.69 -11.68
C ASP A 297 34.48 -26.06 -12.07
N GLY A 298 33.39 -26.08 -12.84
CA GLY A 298 32.72 -27.32 -13.27
C GLY A 298 31.81 -27.98 -12.22
N ALA A 299 31.15 -27.19 -11.37
CA ALA A 299 30.16 -27.66 -10.41
C ALA A 299 29.01 -28.46 -11.08
N ASP A 300 28.50 -29.48 -10.38
CA ASP A 300 27.32 -30.23 -10.83
C ASP A 300 26.11 -29.29 -11.01
N ASN A 301 25.38 -29.48 -12.12
CA ASN A 301 24.30 -28.58 -12.52
C ASN A 301 23.11 -28.64 -11.57
N ASP A 302 22.78 -29.82 -11.05
CA ASP A 302 21.68 -30.00 -10.10
C ASP A 302 22.03 -29.35 -8.75
N TRP A 303 23.24 -29.60 -8.25
CA TRP A 303 23.74 -28.94 -7.04
C TRP A 303 23.78 -27.41 -7.14
N SER A 304 24.24 -26.88 -8.28
CA SER A 304 24.23 -25.44 -8.56
C SER A 304 22.82 -24.86 -8.52
N ARG A 305 21.84 -25.53 -9.16
CA ARG A 305 20.45 -25.09 -9.17
C ARG A 305 19.87 -25.06 -7.76
N ASP A 306 20.12 -26.10 -6.95
CA ASP A 306 19.58 -26.20 -5.60
C ASP A 306 20.12 -25.09 -4.68
N ILE A 307 21.41 -24.75 -4.80
CA ILE A 307 22.01 -23.63 -4.05
C ILE A 307 21.37 -22.30 -4.45
N LYS A 308 21.23 -22.03 -5.76
CA LYS A 308 20.64 -20.78 -6.26
C LYS A 308 19.16 -20.66 -5.86
N GLY A 309 18.41 -21.77 -5.89
CA GLY A 309 17.02 -21.85 -5.42
C GLY A 309 16.90 -21.58 -3.93
N ASN A 310 17.74 -22.23 -3.11
CA ASN A 310 17.78 -21.99 -1.67
C ASN A 310 18.11 -20.52 -1.33
N MET A 311 19.04 -19.90 -2.07
CA MET A 311 19.33 -18.47 -1.90
C MET A 311 18.11 -17.59 -2.27
N TYR A 312 17.40 -17.90 -3.36
CA TYR A 312 16.18 -17.21 -3.73
C TYR A 312 15.10 -17.29 -2.64
N ASP A 313 14.83 -18.48 -2.11
CA ASP A 313 13.84 -18.67 -1.05
C ASP A 313 14.24 -17.92 0.22
N THR A 314 15.54 -17.94 0.57
CA THR A 314 16.07 -17.18 1.71
C THR A 314 15.90 -15.67 1.50
N VAL A 315 16.12 -15.14 0.30
CA VAL A 315 15.91 -13.71 0.00
C VAL A 315 14.43 -13.33 0.12
N VAL A 316 13.53 -14.14 -0.42
CA VAL A 316 12.07 -13.94 -0.31
C VAL A 316 11.65 -13.87 1.16
N GLU A 317 12.10 -14.83 1.96
CA GLU A 317 11.82 -14.87 3.39
C GLU A 317 12.39 -13.65 4.11
N GLY A 318 13.60 -13.21 3.76
CA GLY A 318 14.24 -12.03 4.34
C GLY A 318 13.42 -10.75 4.11
N PHE A 319 12.90 -10.56 2.89
CA PHE A 319 11.98 -9.45 2.60
C PHE A 319 10.68 -9.57 3.41
N GLN A 320 10.10 -10.76 3.50
CA GLN A 320 8.87 -10.98 4.28
C GLN A 320 9.10 -10.75 5.79
N LEU A 321 10.25 -11.14 6.34
CA LEU A 321 10.62 -10.90 7.73
C LEU A 321 10.76 -9.40 8.00
N LEU A 322 11.60 -8.71 7.22
CA LEU A 322 11.79 -7.26 7.36
C LEU A 322 10.47 -6.51 7.21
N SER A 323 9.64 -6.90 6.24
CA SER A 323 8.30 -6.36 6.04
C SER A 323 7.40 -6.52 7.26
N ARG A 324 7.26 -7.75 7.77
CA ARG A 324 6.44 -8.04 8.95
C ARG A 324 6.94 -7.29 10.18
N TRP A 325 8.25 -7.24 10.41
CA TRP A 325 8.84 -6.59 11.58
C TRP A 325 8.70 -5.07 11.54
N THR A 326 9.01 -4.45 10.40
CA THR A 326 8.85 -2.99 10.23
C THR A 326 7.38 -2.59 10.25
N GLY A 327 6.49 -3.37 9.62
CA GLY A 327 5.04 -3.20 9.69
C GLY A 327 4.52 -3.21 11.13
N ARG A 328 4.97 -4.16 11.96
CA ARG A 328 4.60 -4.22 13.39
C ARG A 328 5.01 -2.98 14.18
N ILE A 329 6.16 -2.38 13.88
CA ILE A 329 6.57 -1.13 14.54
C ILE A 329 5.59 0.00 14.18
N TRP A 330 5.26 0.15 12.89
CA TRP A 330 4.27 1.11 12.43
C TRP A 330 2.90 0.90 13.09
N GLU A 331 2.42 -0.34 13.09
CA GLU A 331 1.13 -0.75 13.67
C GLU A 331 1.08 -0.49 15.18
N GLN A 332 2.11 -0.85 15.94
CA GLN A 332 2.19 -0.56 17.38
C GLN A 332 2.17 0.95 17.64
N CYS A 333 2.91 1.74 16.86
CA CYS A 333 2.94 3.20 17.01
C CYS A 333 1.54 3.78 16.76
N ALA A 334 0.88 3.40 15.65
CA ALA A 334 -0.48 3.83 15.35
C ALA A 334 -1.46 3.45 16.48
N TRP A 335 -1.37 2.22 17.00
CA TRP A 335 -2.17 1.75 18.12
C TRP A 335 -1.96 2.60 19.38
N LYS A 336 -0.70 2.88 19.76
CA LYS A 336 -0.36 3.71 20.92
C LYS A 336 -0.80 5.17 20.72
N PHE A 337 -0.63 5.76 19.53
CA PHE A 337 -1.11 7.11 19.21
C PHE A 337 -2.64 7.24 19.32
N SER A 338 -3.38 6.18 18.99
CA SER A 338 -4.83 6.15 19.16
C SER A 338 -5.30 6.06 20.62
N ARG A 339 -4.37 5.81 21.56
CA ARG A 339 -4.66 5.61 22.98
C ARG A 339 -3.65 6.34 23.87
N PRO A 340 -3.73 7.69 23.96
CA PRO A 340 -2.90 8.44 24.89
C PRO A 340 -3.08 7.96 26.35
N CYS A 341 -1.99 7.91 27.09
CA CYS A 341 -1.98 7.64 28.53
C CYS A 341 -2.81 8.71 29.26
N LYS A 342 -3.79 8.26 30.06
CA LYS A 342 -4.73 9.15 30.76
C LYS A 342 -4.15 9.74 32.04
N GLU A 343 -3.33 8.98 32.76
CA GLU A 343 -2.71 9.37 34.04
C GLU A 343 -1.25 8.91 34.04
N PRO A 344 -0.27 9.80 33.85
CA PRO A 344 1.13 9.45 33.99
C PRO A 344 1.43 9.04 35.45
N PRO A 345 2.27 8.03 35.69
CA PRO A 345 2.62 7.61 37.05
C PRO A 345 3.27 8.75 37.81
N MET A 346 2.60 9.22 38.87
CA MET A 346 3.13 10.22 39.81
C MET A 346 4.40 9.65 40.45
N SER A 347 5.57 10.08 39.98
CA SER A 347 6.84 9.72 40.60
C SER A 347 7.07 10.67 41.77
N ASP A 348 7.39 10.13 42.94
CA ASP A 348 7.76 10.87 44.15
C ASP A 348 9.00 11.75 43.90
N SER A 349 8.81 13.01 43.50
CA SER A 349 9.63 14.18 43.86
C SER A 349 9.21 15.40 43.03
N HIS A 350 8.70 16.42 43.74
CA HIS A 350 8.64 17.83 43.36
C HIS A 350 8.48 18.17 41.87
N GLN A 351 7.26 18.16 41.35
CA GLN A 351 6.88 19.11 40.29
C GLN A 351 5.48 19.67 40.56
N ASP A 352 5.44 20.75 41.34
CA ASP A 352 4.36 21.72 41.23
C ASP A 352 4.29 22.17 39.76
N SER A 353 3.16 21.91 39.08
CA SER A 353 2.86 22.40 37.72
C SER A 353 3.79 21.88 36.58
N ALA A 354 4.05 20.57 36.50
CA ALA A 354 4.56 19.98 35.26
C ALA A 354 3.50 20.05 34.16
N THR A 355 3.70 20.87 33.13
CA THR A 355 2.87 20.85 31.92
C THR A 355 3.23 19.60 31.12
N PHE A 356 2.43 18.55 31.23
CA PHE A 356 2.61 17.33 30.43
C PHE A 356 2.30 17.63 28.95
N PHE A 357 3.24 17.33 28.05
CA PHE A 357 3.00 17.45 26.61
C PHE A 357 2.14 16.28 26.11
N ASP A 358 1.26 16.54 25.13
CA ASP A 358 0.39 15.49 24.59
C ASP A 358 1.19 14.39 23.87
N TYR A 359 2.37 14.72 23.32
CA TYR A 359 3.29 13.73 22.75
C TYR A 359 3.80 12.74 23.80
N GLU A 360 4.15 13.21 24.99
CA GLU A 360 4.66 12.33 26.05
C GLU A 360 3.61 11.28 26.46
N LYS A 361 2.32 11.64 26.42
CA LYS A 361 1.22 10.72 26.77
C LYS A 361 1.13 9.54 25.81
N VAL A 362 1.56 9.68 24.57
CA VAL A 362 1.47 8.63 23.55
C VAL A 362 2.79 7.87 23.34
N VAL A 363 3.92 8.45 23.77
CA VAL A 363 5.25 7.84 23.72
C VAL A 363 5.76 7.56 25.13
N ARG A 364 6.40 8.52 25.79
CA ARG A 364 7.06 8.36 27.10
C ARG A 364 6.22 7.61 28.14
N TRP A 365 4.96 7.99 28.31
CA TRP A 365 4.06 7.44 29.33
C TRP A 365 3.20 6.28 28.83
N ASN A 366 3.31 5.92 27.56
CA ASN A 366 2.51 4.85 26.94
C ASN A 366 3.30 3.56 26.68
N TYR A 367 4.60 3.57 26.93
CA TYR A 367 5.48 2.41 26.74
C TYR A 367 6.08 1.97 28.07
N THR A 368 5.92 0.69 28.45
CA THR A 368 6.59 0.10 29.62
C THR A 368 8.06 -0.20 29.33
N ALA A 369 8.90 -0.36 30.36
CA ALA A 369 10.31 -0.73 30.23
C ALA A 369 10.53 -1.97 29.33
N GLU A 370 9.64 -2.95 29.42
CA GLU A 370 9.66 -4.18 28.64
C GLU A 370 9.27 -3.94 27.19
N GLU A 371 8.22 -3.15 26.93
CA GLU A 371 7.82 -2.77 25.57
C GLU A 371 8.91 -1.99 24.85
N ARG A 372 9.64 -1.15 25.60
CA ARG A 372 10.76 -0.35 25.09
C ARG A 372 11.95 -1.21 24.69
N ARG A 373 12.34 -2.13 25.58
CA ARG A 373 13.38 -3.12 25.29
C ARG A 373 13.00 -3.97 24.08
N ALA A 374 11.75 -4.42 24.00
CA ALA A 374 11.25 -5.20 22.87
C ALA A 374 11.30 -4.43 21.55
N LEU A 375 10.94 -3.14 21.55
CA LEU A 375 11.03 -2.28 20.37
C LEU A 375 12.49 -2.07 19.95
N LEU A 376 13.39 -1.74 20.89
CA LEU A 376 14.82 -1.57 20.60
C LEU A 376 15.45 -2.85 20.02
N GLU A 377 15.08 -3.99 20.59
CA GLU A 377 15.55 -5.29 20.13
C GLU A 377 15.07 -5.57 18.69
N LEU A 378 13.79 -5.32 18.38
CA LEU A 378 13.25 -5.48 17.03
C LEU A 378 13.94 -4.56 16.01
N ILE A 379 14.20 -3.30 16.39
CA ILE A 379 14.95 -2.36 15.55
C ILE A 379 16.35 -2.91 15.27
N GLY A 380 17.02 -3.47 16.28
CA GLY A 380 18.31 -4.15 16.12
C GLY A 380 18.25 -5.29 15.11
N TYR A 381 17.24 -6.17 15.19
CA TYR A 381 17.05 -7.27 14.26
C TYR A 381 16.77 -6.80 12.83
N ILE A 382 15.90 -5.79 12.64
CA ILE A 382 15.63 -5.20 11.32
C ILE A 382 16.91 -4.65 10.71
N LYS A 383 17.70 -3.88 11.47
CA LYS A 383 18.96 -3.30 10.98
C LYS A 383 20.03 -4.35 10.71
N SER A 384 20.11 -5.38 11.54
CA SER A 384 21.06 -6.50 11.36
C SER A 384 20.78 -7.27 10.07
N ILE A 385 19.55 -7.78 9.92
CA ILE A 385 19.14 -8.54 8.72
C ILE A 385 19.19 -7.65 7.47
N GLY A 386 18.71 -6.42 7.58
CA GLY A 386 18.77 -5.44 6.49
C GLY A 386 20.18 -5.23 5.98
N LEU A 387 21.15 -5.07 6.88
CA LEU A 387 22.56 -4.91 6.53
C LEU A 387 23.15 -6.17 5.90
N MET A 388 22.84 -7.36 6.44
CA MET A 388 23.28 -8.65 5.88
C MET A 388 22.81 -8.83 4.43
N MET A 389 21.54 -8.53 4.16
CA MET A 389 20.96 -8.62 2.82
C MET A 389 21.51 -7.53 1.89
N GLN A 390 21.67 -6.30 2.37
CA GLN A 390 22.24 -5.21 1.55
C GLN A 390 23.66 -5.53 1.08
N HIS A 391 24.49 -6.15 1.92
CA HIS A 391 25.86 -6.52 1.55
C HIS A 391 25.94 -7.66 0.53
N CYS A 392 24.90 -8.49 0.39
CA CYS A 392 24.93 -9.62 -0.54
C CYS A 392 24.41 -9.31 -1.94
N ASP A 393 23.76 -8.16 -2.17
CA ASP A 393 23.03 -7.83 -3.41
C ASP A 393 23.81 -8.21 -4.68
N THR A 394 25.02 -7.65 -4.85
CA THR A 394 25.87 -7.91 -6.02
C THR A 394 26.33 -9.36 -6.15
N LEU A 395 26.42 -10.11 -5.05
CA LEU A 395 26.86 -11.50 -5.07
C LEU A 395 25.73 -12.45 -5.46
N VAL A 396 24.49 -12.14 -5.10
CA VAL A 396 23.34 -13.04 -5.30
C VAL A 396 22.54 -12.73 -6.55
N SER A 397 22.66 -11.53 -7.12
CA SER A 397 21.86 -11.04 -8.26
C SER A 397 21.77 -12.02 -9.44
N GLU A 398 22.89 -12.53 -9.95
CA GLU A 398 22.89 -13.52 -11.06
C GLU A 398 22.11 -14.79 -10.73
N ALA A 399 22.26 -15.30 -9.50
CA ALA A 399 21.56 -16.49 -9.03
C ALA A 399 20.05 -16.25 -8.88
N LEU A 400 19.67 -15.08 -8.35
CA LEU A 400 18.27 -14.68 -8.24
C LEU A 400 17.63 -14.55 -9.63
N TRP A 401 18.30 -13.89 -10.57
CA TRP A 401 17.82 -13.75 -11.94
C TRP A 401 17.69 -15.09 -12.65
N GLU A 402 18.63 -16.00 -12.44
CA GLU A 402 18.57 -17.35 -12.99
C GLU A 402 17.40 -18.17 -12.44
N THR A 403 17.16 -18.10 -11.12
CA THR A 403 16.01 -18.76 -10.49
C THR A 403 14.70 -18.16 -11.00
N ILE A 404 14.56 -16.84 -11.07
CA ILE A 404 13.37 -16.17 -11.61
C ILE A 404 13.15 -16.58 -13.08
N HIS A 405 14.20 -16.57 -13.89
CA HIS A 405 14.13 -17.02 -15.28
C HIS A 405 13.64 -18.46 -15.37
N MET A 406 14.22 -19.36 -14.56
CA MET A 406 13.84 -20.77 -14.51
C MET A 406 12.35 -20.95 -14.20
N GLU A 407 11.83 -20.21 -13.22
CA GLU A 407 10.41 -20.30 -12.86
C GLU A 407 9.47 -19.73 -13.92
N VAL A 408 9.87 -18.64 -14.58
CA VAL A 408 9.12 -18.10 -15.73
C VAL A 408 9.09 -19.12 -16.86
N GLN A 409 10.24 -19.74 -17.18
CA GLN A 409 10.34 -20.74 -18.24
C GLN A 409 9.56 -22.02 -17.91
N ASP A 410 9.63 -22.53 -16.68
CA ASP A 410 8.81 -23.66 -16.22
C ASP A 410 7.32 -23.38 -16.39
N PHE A 411 6.88 -22.18 -16.01
CA PHE A 411 5.50 -21.78 -16.19
C PHE A 411 5.11 -21.70 -17.67
N VAL A 412 5.84 -20.93 -18.47
CA VAL A 412 5.43 -20.68 -19.86
C VAL A 412 5.67 -21.88 -20.78
N GLN A 413 6.74 -22.64 -20.60
CA GLN A 413 7.09 -23.76 -21.48
C GLN A 413 6.40 -25.07 -21.09
N ASP A 414 6.29 -25.40 -19.80
CA ASP A 414 5.76 -26.69 -19.35
C ASP A 414 4.32 -26.59 -18.83
N LYS A 415 4.06 -25.75 -17.83
CA LYS A 415 2.73 -25.67 -17.20
C LYS A 415 1.67 -25.20 -18.19
N LEU A 416 1.93 -24.15 -18.96
CA LEU A 416 1.00 -23.68 -19.99
C LEU A 416 0.82 -24.69 -21.13
N ASP A 417 1.84 -25.46 -21.51
CA ASP A 417 1.70 -26.52 -22.52
C ASP A 417 0.75 -27.63 -22.04
N THR A 418 0.94 -28.05 -20.79
CA THR A 418 0.06 -29.03 -20.13
C THR A 418 -1.39 -28.54 -20.15
N MET A 419 -1.63 -27.30 -19.71
CA MET A 419 -2.97 -26.69 -19.71
C MET A 419 -3.55 -26.57 -21.14
N LEU A 420 -2.73 -26.26 -22.15
CA LEU A 420 -3.14 -26.23 -23.56
C LEU A 420 -3.62 -27.59 -24.06
N ARG A 421 -2.90 -28.67 -23.71
CA ARG A 421 -3.23 -30.04 -24.13
C ARG A 421 -4.43 -30.63 -23.38
N THR A 422 -4.67 -30.18 -22.15
CA THR A 422 -5.75 -30.69 -21.28
C THR A 422 -6.95 -29.74 -21.26
N THR A 423 -6.91 -28.71 -20.41
CA THR A 423 -8.02 -27.83 -20.03
C THR A 423 -8.50 -26.94 -21.17
N PHE A 424 -7.57 -26.47 -22.00
CA PHE A 424 -7.89 -25.49 -23.05
C PHE A 424 -7.98 -26.08 -24.46
N ARG A 425 -7.72 -27.39 -24.66
CA ARG A 425 -7.69 -28.06 -25.98
C ARG A 425 -8.89 -27.76 -26.89
N LYS A 426 -10.09 -27.60 -26.32
CA LYS A 426 -11.33 -27.31 -27.06
C LYS A 426 -11.78 -25.84 -27.00
N LYS A 427 -11.06 -24.97 -26.29
CA LYS A 427 -11.38 -23.55 -26.08
C LYS A 427 -10.44 -22.67 -26.91
N LYS A 428 -10.73 -22.50 -28.20
CA LYS A 428 -9.83 -21.81 -29.17
C LYS A 428 -9.42 -20.40 -28.73
N ASP A 429 -10.36 -19.58 -28.26
CA ASP A 429 -10.08 -18.19 -27.88
C ASP A 429 -9.18 -18.08 -26.64
N LEU A 430 -9.40 -18.93 -25.63
CA LEU A 430 -8.56 -18.97 -24.43
C LEU A 430 -7.20 -19.61 -24.71
N SER A 431 -7.14 -20.60 -25.59
CA SER A 431 -5.87 -21.21 -26.05
C SER A 431 -4.96 -20.18 -26.70
N ARG A 432 -5.53 -19.20 -27.42
CA ARG A 432 -4.76 -18.08 -27.98
C ARG A 432 -4.06 -17.29 -26.88
N ILE A 433 -4.73 -16.98 -25.77
CA ILE A 433 -4.13 -16.23 -24.65
C ILE A 433 -2.92 -16.98 -24.06
N LEU A 434 -3.02 -18.30 -23.87
CA LEU A 434 -1.89 -19.11 -23.42
C LEU A 434 -0.74 -19.12 -24.44
N SER A 435 -1.07 -19.18 -25.73
CA SER A 435 -0.08 -19.08 -26.81
C SER A 435 0.60 -17.71 -26.86
N ASP A 436 -0.12 -16.64 -26.55
CA ASP A 436 0.43 -15.29 -26.49
C ASP A 436 1.39 -15.15 -25.29
N MET A 437 1.04 -15.72 -24.13
CA MET A 437 1.96 -15.79 -22.97
C MET A 437 3.26 -16.51 -23.31
N ARG A 438 3.16 -17.64 -24.02
CA ARG A 438 4.32 -18.41 -24.52
C ARG A 438 5.15 -17.59 -25.49
N THR A 439 4.53 -16.96 -26.48
CA THR A 439 5.22 -16.16 -27.49
C THR A 439 5.95 -14.97 -26.89
N LEU A 440 5.36 -14.36 -25.84
CA LEU A 440 5.91 -13.20 -25.16
C LEU A 440 7.17 -13.51 -24.34
N SER A 441 7.19 -14.65 -23.64
CA SER A 441 8.16 -14.88 -22.55
C SER A 441 8.93 -16.21 -22.65
N ALA A 442 8.54 -17.13 -23.53
CA ALA A 442 9.27 -18.39 -23.69
C ALA A 442 10.58 -18.14 -24.47
N ASP A 443 11.70 -18.49 -23.83
CA ASP A 443 13.01 -18.51 -24.46
C ASP A 443 13.28 -19.90 -25.05
N TRP A 444 12.93 -20.06 -26.33
CA TRP A 444 13.12 -21.31 -27.05
C TRP A 444 14.59 -21.51 -27.42
N MET A 445 15.14 -22.67 -27.04
CA MET A 445 16.45 -23.08 -27.55
C MET A 445 16.37 -23.23 -29.08
N ALA A 446 17.33 -22.66 -29.80
CA ALA A 446 17.32 -22.61 -31.27
C ALA A 446 17.18 -24.00 -31.96
N ASN A 447 17.46 -25.09 -31.25
CA ASN A 447 17.38 -26.47 -31.75
C ASN A 447 16.08 -27.23 -31.41
N THR A 448 15.13 -26.66 -30.65
CA THR A 448 13.82 -27.28 -30.37
C THR A 448 12.66 -26.67 -31.17
N SER A 449 12.92 -25.59 -31.91
CA SER A 449 11.91 -24.76 -32.59
C SER A 449 11.36 -25.29 -33.92
N LYS A 450 11.54 -26.58 -34.27
CA LYS A 450 10.94 -27.16 -35.48
C LYS A 450 10.27 -28.51 -35.22
N ALA A 451 9.02 -28.45 -34.81
CA ALA A 451 8.04 -29.44 -35.23
C ALA A 451 6.80 -28.69 -35.72
N ASP A 452 6.52 -28.79 -37.01
CA ASP A 452 5.34 -28.24 -37.66
C ASP A 452 4.06 -28.74 -36.97
N PRO A 453 3.00 -27.91 -36.84
CA PRO A 453 1.74 -28.30 -36.19
C PRO A 453 1.02 -29.50 -36.83
N GLU A 454 1.41 -29.92 -38.03
CA GLU A 454 0.75 -30.99 -38.79
C GLU A 454 1.24 -32.42 -38.45
N GLN A 455 2.36 -32.58 -37.73
CA GLN A 455 2.89 -33.93 -37.42
C GLN A 455 2.35 -34.55 -36.12
N HIS A 456 1.62 -33.79 -35.29
CA HIS A 456 1.05 -34.30 -34.03
C HIS A 456 -0.16 -35.24 -34.20
N LEU A 457 -0.62 -35.49 -35.43
CA LEU A 457 -1.76 -36.39 -35.69
C LEU A 457 -1.36 -37.85 -35.95
N LEU A 458 -0.08 -38.19 -36.10
CA LEU A 458 0.37 -39.53 -36.53
C LEU A 458 1.25 -40.30 -35.53
N HIS A 459 1.70 -39.67 -34.45
CA HIS A 459 2.45 -40.36 -33.38
C HIS A 459 1.67 -40.32 -32.08
N GLN A 460 0.67 -41.19 -31.98
CA GLN A 460 -0.18 -41.33 -30.79
C GLN A 460 0.24 -42.47 -29.87
N GLU A 461 1.38 -43.11 -30.12
CA GLU A 461 1.88 -44.21 -29.31
C GLU A 461 3.34 -43.94 -28.97
N THR A 462 3.65 -43.81 -27.68
CA THR A 462 4.97 -43.52 -27.05
C THR A 462 5.37 -42.03 -26.90
N GLU A 463 4.62 -41.25 -26.11
CA GLU A 463 5.17 -40.07 -25.41
C GLU A 463 5.01 -40.25 -23.89
N GLU A 464 5.90 -41.04 -23.30
CA GLU A 464 6.21 -40.90 -21.87
C GLU A 464 7.02 -39.59 -21.71
N MET A 465 6.45 -38.63 -20.96
CA MET A 465 7.10 -37.46 -20.33
C MET A 465 8.41 -36.96 -20.98
N ARG A 466 8.36 -36.33 -22.16
CA ARG A 466 9.43 -35.38 -22.52
C ARG A 466 9.19 -34.08 -21.77
N GLN A 467 9.76 -33.96 -20.56
CA GLN A 467 9.91 -32.65 -19.91
C GLN A 467 10.70 -31.74 -20.86
N SER A 468 10.20 -30.52 -21.12
CA SER A 468 10.94 -29.55 -21.93
C SER A 468 12.24 -29.23 -21.23
N THR A 469 13.36 -29.70 -21.76
CA THR A 469 14.67 -29.40 -21.18
C THR A 469 15.08 -28.00 -21.63
N PHE A 470 14.80 -26.98 -20.82
CA PHE A 470 15.31 -25.63 -21.02
C PHE A 470 16.47 -25.35 -20.06
N TYR A 471 17.37 -24.45 -20.45
CA TYR A 471 18.52 -24.05 -19.65
C TYR A 471 18.25 -22.69 -19.01
N PRO A 472 18.21 -22.59 -17.67
CA PRO A 472 18.13 -21.31 -16.99
C PRO A 472 19.25 -20.37 -17.42
N ARG A 473 18.91 -19.09 -17.61
CA ARG A 473 19.87 -18.03 -17.91
C ARG A 473 19.89 -17.04 -16.76
N PRO A 474 21.05 -16.46 -16.40
CA PRO A 474 21.15 -15.42 -15.37
C PRO A 474 20.66 -14.07 -15.91
N VAL A 475 19.43 -14.02 -16.40
CA VAL A 475 18.79 -12.83 -16.97
C VAL A 475 17.38 -12.71 -16.44
N ALA A 476 17.09 -11.59 -15.81
CA ALA A 476 15.76 -11.31 -15.31
C ALA A 476 14.78 -11.06 -16.48
N PRO A 477 13.50 -11.46 -16.34
CA PRO A 477 12.45 -10.96 -17.21
C PRO A 477 12.33 -9.43 -17.04
N THR A 478 12.04 -8.75 -18.14
CA THR A 478 11.76 -7.30 -18.09
C THR A 478 10.47 -7.03 -17.31
N ALA A 479 10.37 -5.86 -16.67
CA ALA A 479 9.12 -5.44 -16.01
C ALA A 479 7.91 -5.47 -16.98
N ALA A 480 8.14 -5.17 -18.26
CA ALA A 480 7.12 -5.28 -19.30
C ALA A 480 6.62 -6.72 -19.47
N GLN A 481 7.52 -7.71 -19.54
CA GLN A 481 7.14 -9.13 -19.61
C GLN A 481 6.35 -9.56 -18.38
N ILE A 482 6.79 -9.19 -17.18
CA ILE A 482 6.08 -9.49 -15.92
C ILE A 482 4.65 -8.92 -15.97
N HIS A 483 4.50 -7.62 -16.27
CA HIS A 483 3.18 -6.98 -16.30
C HIS A 483 2.27 -7.54 -17.40
N CYS A 484 2.82 -7.85 -18.58
CA CYS A 484 2.06 -8.47 -19.65
C CYS A 484 1.60 -9.89 -19.29
N LEU A 485 2.45 -10.70 -18.63
CA LEU A 485 2.05 -12.01 -18.13
C LEU A 485 0.93 -11.90 -17.09
N GLN A 486 1.04 -10.99 -16.12
CA GLN A 486 -0.01 -10.75 -15.13
C GLN A 486 -1.34 -10.34 -15.79
N PHE A 487 -1.27 -9.46 -16.78
CA PHE A 487 -2.44 -9.04 -17.55
C PHE A 487 -3.08 -10.22 -18.30
N LEU A 488 -2.29 -11.02 -19.02
CA LEU A 488 -2.79 -12.17 -19.78
C LEU A 488 -3.38 -13.25 -18.86
N ILE A 489 -2.82 -13.47 -17.67
CA ILE A 489 -3.40 -14.38 -16.66
C ILE A 489 -4.74 -13.83 -16.17
N CYS A 490 -4.83 -12.53 -15.87
CA CYS A 490 -6.08 -11.90 -15.45
C CYS A 490 -7.16 -11.99 -16.54
N GLU A 491 -6.78 -11.75 -17.81
CA GLU A 491 -7.66 -11.92 -18.97
C GLU A 491 -8.11 -13.36 -19.16
N LEU A 492 -7.22 -14.33 -18.97
CA LEU A 492 -7.53 -15.75 -19.07
C LEU A 492 -8.58 -16.18 -18.04
N VAL A 493 -8.42 -15.76 -16.78
CA VAL A 493 -9.30 -16.16 -15.68
C VAL A 493 -10.63 -15.40 -15.71
N SER A 494 -10.59 -14.11 -16.04
CA SER A 494 -11.78 -13.25 -16.08
C SER A 494 -12.57 -13.37 -17.39
N GLY A 495 -11.92 -13.85 -18.46
CA GLY A 495 -12.46 -13.88 -19.82
C GLY A 495 -12.76 -12.48 -20.36
N GLY A 496 -11.90 -11.50 -20.05
CA GLY A 496 -12.04 -10.09 -20.43
C GLY A 496 -13.23 -9.35 -19.79
N ASN A 497 -13.93 -9.96 -18.82
CA ASN A 497 -15.06 -9.35 -18.14
C ASN A 497 -14.92 -9.40 -16.62
N LEU A 498 -14.26 -8.37 -16.08
CA LEU A 498 -14.10 -8.13 -14.65
C LEU A 498 -15.43 -7.84 -13.92
N ARG A 499 -16.56 -7.75 -14.64
CA ARG A 499 -17.90 -7.55 -14.05
C ARG A 499 -18.58 -8.84 -13.62
N LYS A 500 -18.02 -10.00 -13.95
CA LYS A 500 -18.62 -11.29 -13.55
C LYS A 500 -18.65 -11.38 -12.02
N PRO A 501 -19.75 -11.88 -11.43
CA PRO A 501 -19.83 -12.05 -9.98
C PRO A 501 -18.84 -13.11 -9.53
N GLY A 502 -17.93 -12.72 -8.65
CA GLY A 502 -16.88 -13.57 -8.07
C GLY A 502 -15.56 -12.81 -7.90
N GLY A 503 -14.58 -13.52 -7.34
CA GLY A 503 -13.21 -13.04 -7.18
C GLY A 503 -12.41 -12.99 -8.48
N LEU A 504 -11.20 -12.42 -8.47
CA LEU A 504 -10.29 -12.51 -9.64
C LEU A 504 -10.01 -13.98 -9.97
N PHE A 505 -9.74 -14.80 -8.95
CA PHE A 505 -9.48 -16.23 -9.08
C PHE A 505 -10.60 -17.10 -8.48
N GLY A 506 -11.67 -16.51 -7.94
CA GLY A 506 -12.81 -17.23 -7.34
C GLY A 506 -13.89 -17.71 -8.33
N ASN A 507 -13.70 -17.48 -9.63
CA ASN A 507 -14.76 -17.68 -10.63
C ASN A 507 -14.94 -19.15 -11.01
N SER A 508 -15.90 -19.82 -10.36
CA SER A 508 -16.40 -21.16 -10.73
C SER A 508 -17.01 -21.22 -12.15
N SER A 509 -17.25 -20.06 -12.78
CA SER A 509 -17.80 -19.91 -14.13
C SER A 509 -16.75 -19.84 -15.24
N SER A 510 -15.45 -19.76 -14.91
CA SER A 510 -14.35 -19.77 -15.90
C SER A 510 -14.23 -21.11 -16.63
N GLY A 511 -14.78 -22.18 -16.03
CA GLY A 511 -14.64 -23.55 -16.51
C GLY A 511 -13.18 -24.02 -16.54
N ILE A 512 -12.31 -23.37 -15.76
CA ILE A 512 -10.93 -23.78 -15.49
C ILE A 512 -10.97 -24.70 -14.25
N PRO A 513 -10.34 -25.88 -14.28
CA PRO A 513 -10.20 -26.74 -13.10
C PRO A 513 -9.55 -25.99 -11.94
N VAL A 514 -9.95 -26.34 -10.71
CA VAL A 514 -9.46 -25.68 -9.48
C VAL A 514 -7.92 -25.75 -9.36
N GLU A 515 -7.32 -26.87 -9.77
CA GLU A 515 -5.87 -27.06 -9.72
C GLU A 515 -5.13 -26.09 -10.65
N ASP A 516 -5.53 -26.01 -11.92
CA ASP A 516 -4.96 -25.06 -12.88
C ASP A 516 -5.16 -23.61 -12.43
N LEU A 517 -6.34 -23.31 -11.87
CA LEU A 517 -6.66 -21.98 -11.37
C LEU A 517 -5.75 -21.57 -10.21
N LYS A 518 -5.46 -22.50 -9.30
CA LYS A 518 -4.51 -22.29 -8.19
C LYS A 518 -3.08 -22.09 -8.69
N GLN A 519 -2.67 -22.81 -9.75
CA GLN A 519 -1.35 -22.61 -10.37
C GLN A 519 -1.23 -21.22 -11.01
N LEU A 520 -2.27 -20.77 -11.73
CA LEU A 520 -2.35 -19.43 -12.30
C LEU A 520 -2.32 -18.35 -11.22
N GLU A 521 -3.10 -18.52 -10.15
CA GLU A 521 -3.14 -17.61 -9.00
C GLU A 521 -1.77 -17.50 -8.32
N THR A 522 -1.16 -18.64 -8.00
CA THR A 522 0.15 -18.68 -7.34
C THR A 522 1.21 -17.97 -8.17
N PHE A 523 1.28 -18.26 -9.48
CA PHE A 523 2.25 -17.61 -10.36
C PHE A 523 1.95 -16.11 -10.55
N PHE A 524 0.68 -15.71 -10.62
CA PHE A 524 0.26 -14.31 -10.71
C PHE A 524 0.78 -13.46 -9.55
N TYR A 525 0.70 -13.95 -8.32
CA TYR A 525 1.23 -13.25 -7.15
C TYR A 525 2.76 -13.32 -7.09
N LYS A 526 3.36 -14.41 -7.57
CA LYS A 526 4.82 -14.54 -7.66
C LYS A 526 5.42 -13.51 -8.61
N LEU A 527 4.75 -13.24 -9.74
CA LEU A 527 5.11 -12.18 -10.69
C LEU A 527 5.18 -10.80 -10.02
N SER A 528 4.26 -10.47 -9.10
CA SER A 528 4.34 -9.21 -8.33
C SER A 528 5.57 -9.20 -7.45
N PHE A 529 5.85 -10.30 -6.75
CA PHE A 529 6.96 -10.37 -5.82
C PHE A 529 8.33 -10.34 -6.52
N PHE A 530 8.43 -10.86 -7.75
CA PHE A 530 9.64 -10.72 -8.56
C PHE A 530 10.06 -9.27 -8.72
N LEU A 531 9.12 -8.32 -8.87
CA LEU A 531 9.46 -6.90 -9.01
C LEU A 531 10.21 -6.37 -7.78
N HIS A 532 9.84 -6.81 -6.58
CA HIS A 532 10.56 -6.45 -5.35
C HIS A 532 11.99 -6.99 -5.33
N ILE A 533 12.19 -8.21 -5.83
CA ILE A 533 13.52 -8.84 -5.92
C ILE A 533 14.37 -8.16 -7.00
N LEU A 534 13.77 -7.78 -8.13
CA LEU A 534 14.47 -7.06 -9.19
C LEU A 534 14.88 -5.65 -8.75
N ASP A 535 14.07 -5.00 -7.91
CA ASP A 535 14.38 -3.73 -7.24
C ASP A 535 15.01 -3.95 -5.84
N PHE A 536 15.89 -4.95 -5.69
CA PHE A 536 16.42 -5.44 -4.42
C PHE A 536 16.84 -4.33 -3.43
N THR A 537 17.75 -3.45 -3.85
CA THR A 537 18.28 -2.36 -3.00
C THR A 537 17.17 -1.39 -2.56
N ALA A 538 16.25 -1.03 -3.46
CA ALA A 538 15.15 -0.12 -3.13
C ALA A 538 14.14 -0.77 -2.17
N THR A 539 13.87 -2.06 -2.38
CA THR A 539 13.03 -2.86 -1.48
C THR A 539 13.64 -2.93 -0.08
N ILE A 540 14.91 -3.31 0.07
CA ILE A 540 15.59 -3.32 1.38
C ILE A 540 15.59 -1.95 2.04
N GLY A 541 15.85 -0.88 1.28
CA GLY A 541 15.79 0.49 1.80
C GLY A 541 14.41 0.82 2.40
N THR A 542 13.35 0.46 1.70
CA THR A 542 11.96 0.67 2.18
C THR A 542 11.64 -0.21 3.39
N LEU A 543 12.04 -1.48 3.36
CA LEU A 543 11.74 -2.45 4.41
C LEU A 543 12.52 -2.22 5.70
N THR A 544 13.60 -1.45 5.65
CA THR A 544 14.44 -1.11 6.81
C THR A 544 14.28 0.35 7.25
N ASP A 545 13.42 1.13 6.60
CA ASP A 545 13.18 2.51 6.97
C ASP A 545 12.38 2.62 8.28
N LEU A 546 13.02 3.23 9.26
CA LEU A 546 12.48 3.49 10.59
C LEU A 546 12.60 4.99 10.95
N GLY A 547 12.89 5.85 9.96
CA GLY A 547 13.03 7.29 10.17
C GLY A 547 11.75 7.94 10.68
N PHE A 548 10.59 7.33 10.41
CA PHE A 548 9.30 7.83 10.84
C PHE A 548 9.15 7.97 12.36
N LEU A 549 9.87 7.16 13.14
CA LEU A 549 9.84 7.20 14.60
C LEU A 549 10.29 8.55 15.17
N TRP A 550 10.98 9.37 14.39
CA TRP A 550 11.46 10.67 14.83
C TRP A 550 10.42 11.80 14.64
N PHE A 551 9.54 11.70 13.64
CA PHE A 551 8.59 12.77 13.34
C PHE A 551 7.47 12.84 14.39
N ARG A 552 7.07 14.08 14.70
CA ARG A 552 6.07 14.40 15.74
C ARG A 552 5.34 15.73 15.47
N GLU A 553 5.25 16.09 14.20
CA GLU A 553 4.72 17.34 13.67
C GLU A 553 3.26 17.62 14.03
N PHE A 554 2.43 16.57 14.16
CA PHE A 554 1.06 16.67 14.63
C PHE A 554 1.02 17.08 16.10
N TYR A 555 1.87 16.48 16.94
CA TYR A 555 1.86 16.74 18.38
C TYR A 555 2.52 18.08 18.76
N LEU A 556 3.53 18.52 17.99
CA LEU A 556 4.09 19.87 18.12
C LEU A 556 3.01 20.94 17.88
N GLU A 557 2.21 20.75 16.82
CA GLU A 557 1.08 21.61 16.48
C GLU A 557 0.00 21.61 17.57
N SER A 558 -0.45 20.42 17.99
CA SER A 558 -1.48 20.27 19.04
C SER A 558 -1.05 20.91 20.36
N SER A 559 0.24 20.79 20.71
CA SER A 559 0.80 21.32 21.96
C SER A 559 1.25 22.79 21.85
N ARG A 560 1.18 23.40 20.66
CA ARG A 560 1.63 24.78 20.37
C ARG A 560 3.07 25.07 20.83
N VAL A 561 3.98 24.12 20.58
CA VAL A 561 5.40 24.26 20.90
C VAL A 561 6.27 24.15 19.65
N ILE A 562 7.36 24.90 19.63
CA ILE A 562 8.33 24.89 18.52
C ILE A 562 9.03 23.54 18.45
N GLN A 563 9.42 23.01 19.61
CA GLN A 563 10.06 21.71 19.74
C GLN A 563 9.88 21.20 21.17
N VAL A 564 9.76 19.89 21.33
CA VAL A 564 9.91 19.23 22.64
C VAL A 564 11.42 19.12 22.93
N GLN A 565 11.90 19.74 24.02
CA GLN A 565 13.33 19.77 24.39
C GLN A 565 13.92 18.35 24.46
N HIS A 566 15.17 18.14 24.04
CA HIS A 566 16.05 16.99 24.38
C HIS A 566 15.46 15.55 24.48
N PHE A 567 14.53 15.11 23.63
CA PHE A 567 13.99 13.76 23.76
C PHE A 567 13.80 13.05 22.40
N THR A 568 14.66 12.07 22.13
CA THR A 568 14.51 11.14 20.98
C THR A 568 13.43 10.12 21.32
N PHE A 569 12.65 9.64 20.34
CA PHE A 569 11.71 8.53 20.56
C PHE A 569 12.39 7.33 21.23
N LEU A 570 13.65 7.03 20.88
CA LEU A 570 14.49 5.99 21.51
C LEU A 570 15.11 6.35 22.88
N CYS A 571 14.98 7.61 23.31
CA CYS A 571 15.35 8.05 24.65
C CYS A 571 14.12 8.16 25.57
N GLU A 572 12.92 8.34 25.01
CA GLU A 572 11.65 8.30 25.74
C GLU A 572 11.05 6.90 25.83
N VAL A 573 11.27 6.07 24.80
CA VAL A 573 11.12 4.62 24.81
C VAL A 573 12.41 4.06 25.40
#